data_AF-B4S6Z8-F1
#
_entry.id   AF-B4S6Z8-F1
#
_cell.length_a   1.000
_cell.length_b   1.000
_cell.length_c   1.000
_cell.angle_alpha   90.00
_cell.angle_beta   90.00
_cell.angle_gamma   90.00
#
_symmetry.space_group_name_H-M   'P 1'
#
loop_
_entity.id
_entity.type
_entity.pdbx_description
1 polymer ?
#
loop_
_entity_poly.entity_id
_entity_poly.type
_entity_poly.pdbx_seq_one_letter_code
_entity_poly.pdbx_strand_id
1 'polypeptide(L)'
;MNFLANWTWWVLLLLSCAIAMIPSLLHQISLSRLLLVLAAWTGSLALINTLFGTDAVIPATSASLLFGIITFITSLIITGIKTMMKKRYR
;
A
#
# COMPACT_ATOMS: atom_id res chain seq x y z
N MET A 1 18.91 17.20 -1.60
CA MET A 1 17.99 17.84 -0.62
C MET A 1 17.71 16.81 0.47
N ASN A 2 17.74 17.18 1.76
CA ASN A 2 17.42 16.24 2.85
C ASN A 2 15.90 15.99 2.89
N PHE A 3 15.43 15.03 2.09
CA PHE A 3 14.01 14.68 1.99
C PHE A 3 13.44 14.16 3.32
N LEU A 4 14.27 13.52 4.15
CA LEU A 4 13.90 13.02 5.48
C LEU A 4 13.45 14.11 6.45
N ALA A 5 13.95 15.35 6.27
CA ALA A 5 13.58 16.49 7.10
C ALA A 5 12.30 17.20 6.60
N ASN A 6 11.81 16.86 5.40
CA ASN A 6 10.63 17.48 4.81
C ASN A 6 9.35 16.75 5.23
N TRP A 7 8.47 17.46 5.93
CA TRP A 7 7.17 16.93 6.36
C TRP A 7 6.30 16.45 5.18
N THR A 8 6.38 17.13 4.04
CA THR A 8 5.68 16.78 2.81
C THR A 8 6.06 15.40 2.28
N TRP A 9 7.31 14.97 2.45
CA TRP A 9 7.76 13.63 2.05
C TRP A 9 7.08 12.54 2.91
N TRP A 10 6.96 12.76 4.21
CA TRP A 10 6.26 11.84 5.12
C TRP A 10 4.76 11.72 4.81
N VAL A 11 4.10 12.84 4.48
CA VAL A 11 2.70 12.83 4.06
C VAL A 11 2.51 12.01 2.79
N LEU A 12 3.37 12.20 1.78
CA LEU A 12 3.35 11.43 0.54
C LEU A 12 3.64 9.94 0.74
N LEU A 13 4.53 9.61 1.68
CA LEU A 13 4.82 8.23 2.07
C LEU A 13 3.61 7.57 2.72
N LEU A 14 2.96 8.25 3.67
CA LEU A 14 1.73 7.76 4.31
C LEU A 14 0.61 7.55 3.29
N LEU A 15 0.47 8.45 2.32
CA LEU A 15 -0.51 8.34 1.24
C LEU A 15 -0.23 7.12 0.34
N SER A 16 1.04 6.90 0.00
CA SER A 16 1.46 5.74 -0.79
C SER A 16 1.20 4.42 -0.04
N CYS A 17 1.48 4.39 1.28
CA CYS A 17 1.13 3.26 2.15
C CYS A 17 -0.38 3.01 2.21
N ALA A 18 -1.19 4.07 2.35
CA ALA A 18 -2.64 3.95 2.38
C ALA A 18 -3.19 3.37 1.07
N ILE A 19 -2.68 3.82 -0.08
CA ILE A 19 -3.04 3.29 -1.40
C ILE A 19 -2.65 1.81 -1.53
N ALA A 20 -1.45 1.44 -1.04
CA ALA A 20 -0.97 0.06 -1.04
C ALA A 20 -1.80 -0.87 -0.13
N MET A 21 -2.52 -0.34 0.86
CA MET A 21 -3.43 -1.11 1.72
C MET A 21 -4.79 -1.40 1.07
N ILE A 22 -5.25 -0.56 0.12
CA ILE A 22 -6.58 -0.69 -0.51
C ILE A 22 -6.86 -2.10 -1.08
N PRO A 23 -5.91 -2.77 -1.78
CA PRO A 23 -6.14 -4.11 -2.32
C PRO A 23 -6.36 -5.15 -1.22
N SER A 24 -5.73 -5.00 -0.06
CA SER A 24 -5.86 -5.94 1.07
C SER A 24 -7.22 -5.87 1.75
N LEU A 25 -7.87 -4.71 1.69
CA LEU A 25 -9.20 -4.47 2.29
C LEU A 25 -10.34 -4.86 1.34
N LEU A 26 -10.08 -4.88 0.03
CA LEU A 26 -11.07 -5.26 -0.97
C LEU A 26 -11.16 -6.78 -1.09
N HIS A 27 -12.20 -7.34 -0.47
CA HIS A 27 -12.53 -8.77 -0.46
C HIS A 27 -12.77 -9.39 -1.87
N GLN A 28 -13.01 -8.55 -2.89
CA GLN A 28 -13.15 -8.93 -4.29
C GLN A 28 -12.24 -8.06 -5.15
N ILE A 29 -11.07 -8.61 -5.46
CA ILE A 29 -10.10 -7.98 -6.34
C ILE A 29 -10.52 -8.27 -7.79
N SER A 30 -11.28 -7.36 -8.40
CA SER A 30 -11.42 -7.34 -9.86
C SER A 30 -10.12 -6.81 -10.48
N LEU A 31 -9.64 -7.44 -11.55
CA LEU A 31 -8.38 -7.08 -12.22
C LEU A 31 -8.30 -5.59 -12.58
N SER A 32 -9.45 -5.00 -12.95
CA SER A 32 -9.61 -3.56 -13.22
C SER A 32 -9.34 -2.66 -12.01
N ARG A 33 -9.73 -3.05 -10.79
CA ARG A 33 -9.49 -2.27 -9.56
C ARG A 33 -8.03 -2.36 -9.12
N LEU A 34 -7.42 -3.52 -9.32
CA LEU A 34 -6.00 -3.71 -9.02
C LEU A 34 -5.13 -2.82 -9.93
N LEU A 35 -5.46 -2.75 -11.23
CA LEU A 35 -4.80 -1.83 -12.16
C LEU A 35 -4.97 -0.35 -11.75
N LEU A 36 -6.16 0.04 -11.28
CA LEU A 36 -6.42 1.41 -10.84
C LEU A 36 -5.60 1.76 -9.58
N VAL A 37 -5.51 0.84 -8.62
CA VAL A 37 -4.67 1.03 -7.42
C VAL A 37 -3.19 1.07 -7.78
N LEU A 38 -2.73 0.21 -8.70
CA LEU A 38 -1.37 0.27 -9.24
C LEU A 38 -1.08 1.60 -9.93
N ALA A 39 -2.00 2.12 -10.74
CA ALA A 39 -1.87 3.42 -11.40
C ALA A 39 -1.81 4.57 -10.38
N ALA A 40 -2.66 4.53 -9.35
CA ALA A 40 -2.65 5.53 -8.28
C ALA A 40 -1.35 5.48 -7.46
N TRP A 41 -0.85 4.28 -7.16
CA TRP A 41 0.40 4.07 -6.40
C TRP A 41 1.64 4.47 -7.20
N THR A 42 1.72 4.09 -8.48
CA THR A 42 2.80 4.53 -9.37
C THR A 42 2.77 6.04 -9.60
N GLY A 43 1.57 6.64 -9.68
CA GLY A 43 1.39 8.09 -9.73
C GLY A 43 1.91 8.82 -8.49
N SER A 44 1.68 8.30 -7.28
CA SER A 44 2.21 8.91 -6.06
C SER A 44 3.73 8.82 -5.98
N LEU A 45 4.33 7.71 -6.42
CA LEU A 45 5.78 7.56 -6.51
C LEU A 45 6.40 8.48 -7.57
N ALA A 46 5.73 8.69 -8.71
CA ALA A 46 6.16 9.65 -9.73
C ALA A 46 6.16 11.09 -9.20
N LEU A 47 5.17 11.46 -8.38
CA LEU A 47 5.15 12.75 -7.68
C LEU A 47 6.30 12.89 -6.68
N ILE A 48 6.62 11.83 -5.93
CA ILE A 48 7.79 11.84 -5.02
C ILE A 48 9.08 12.02 -5.82
N ASN A 49 9.21 11.36 -6.97
CA ASN A 49 10.38 11.48 -7.84
C ASN A 49 10.57 12.91 -8.37
N THR A 50 9.49 13.52 -8.86
CA THR A 50 9.54 14.88 -9.42
C THR A 50 9.81 15.94 -8.36
N LEU A 51 9.32 15.77 -7.13
CA LEU A 51 9.46 16.76 -6.06
C LEU A 51 10.75 16.62 -5.24
N PHE A 52 11.23 15.39 -5.01
CA PHE A 52 12.34 15.12 -4.08
C PHE A 52 13.52 14.37 -4.72
N GLY A 53 13.40 13.95 -5.98
CA GLY A 53 14.41 13.20 -6.71
C GLY A 53 14.37 11.69 -6.44
N THR A 54 15.18 10.95 -7.20
CA THR A 54 15.23 9.47 -7.18
C THR A 54 15.65 8.90 -5.82
N ASP A 55 16.49 9.63 -5.08
CA ASP A 55 17.02 9.19 -3.78
C ASP A 55 15.90 9.03 -2.72
N ALA A 56 14.83 9.82 -2.85
CA ALA A 56 13.68 9.81 -1.95
C ALA A 56 12.62 8.76 -2.33
N VAL A 57 12.64 8.28 -3.58
CA VAL A 57 11.67 7.31 -4.12
C VAL A 57 12.00 5.91 -3.67
N ILE A 58 13.28 5.53 -3.65
CA ILE A 58 13.74 4.20 -3.25
C ILE A 58 13.22 3.80 -1.85
N PRO A 59 13.45 4.61 -0.79
CA PRO A 59 12.93 4.28 0.54
C PRO A 59 11.41 4.35 0.62
N ALA A 60 10.76 5.27 -0.10
CA ALA A 60 9.29 5.35 -0.12
C ALA A 60 8.65 4.11 -0.78
N THR A 61 9.26 3.63 -1.86
CA THR A 61 8.81 2.44 -2.59
C THR A 61 8.97 1.19 -1.74
N SER A 62 10.15 0.99 -1.14
CA SER A 62 10.41 -0.19 -0.29
C SER A 62 9.52 -0.21 0.95
N ALA A 63 9.36 0.93 1.63
CA ALA A 63 8.49 1.04 2.80
C ALA A 63 7.02 0.79 2.43
N SER A 64 6.52 1.42 1.36
CA SER A 64 5.14 1.25 0.92
C SER A 64 4.82 -0.18 0.48
N LEU A 65 5.77 -0.86 -0.16
CA LEU A 65 5.61 -2.24 -0.61
C LEU A 65 5.63 -3.21 0.57
N LEU A 66 6.51 -3.01 1.55
CA LEU A 66 6.51 -3.79 2.80
C LEU A 66 5.19 -3.64 3.55
N PHE A 67 4.68 -2.41 3.71
CA PHE A 67 3.37 -2.18 4.34
C PHE A 67 2.21 -2.85 3.58
N GLY A 68 2.22 -2.77 2.24
CA GLY A 68 1.24 -3.46 1.40
C GLY A 68 1.26 -4.98 1.61
N ILE A 69 2.45 -5.60 1.67
CA ILE A 69 2.58 -7.04 1.88
C ILE A 69 2.12 -7.45 3.29
N ILE A 70 2.52 -6.71 4.33
CA ILE A 70 2.12 -6.99 5.72
C ILE A 70 0.60 -6.89 5.88
N THR A 71 -0.02 -5.87 5.29
CA THR A 71 -1.47 -5.70 5.33
C THR A 71 -2.22 -6.77 4.54
N PHE A 72 -1.67 -7.20 3.41
CA PHE A 72 -2.20 -8.35 2.67
C PHE A 72 -2.16 -9.65 3.48
N ILE A 73 -1.03 -9.96 4.12
CA ILE A 73 -0.86 -11.16 4.95
C ILE A 73 -1.84 -11.12 6.15
N THR A 74 -1.92 -10.00 6.85
CA THR A 74 -2.84 -9.85 8.00
C THR A 74 -4.30 -9.97 7.58
N SER A 75 -4.69 -9.37 6.45
CA SER A 75 -6.04 -9.54 5.88
C SER A 75 -6.35 -11.00 5.55
N LEU A 76 -5.39 -11.73 4.97
CA LEU A 76 -5.54 -13.14 4.63
C LEU A 76 -5.71 -14.01 5.88
N ILE A 77 -4.92 -13.76 6.94
CA ILE A 77 -5.05 -14.45 8.23
C ILE A 77 -6.43 -14.19 8.85
N ILE A 78 -6.89 -12.94 8.91
CA ILE A 78 -8.20 -12.59 9.47
C ILE A 78 -9.33 -13.24 8.67
N THR A 79 -9.25 -13.20 7.35
CA THR A 79 -10.25 -13.80 6.46
C THR A 79 -10.26 -15.32 6.60
N GLY A 80 -9.09 -15.95 6.70
CA GLY A 80 -8.94 -17.37 6.99
C GLY A 80 -9.59 -17.77 8.32
N ILE A 81 -9.32 -17.02 9.40
CA ILE A 81 -9.92 -17.26 10.72
C ILE A 81 -11.45 -17.13 10.67
N LYS A 82 -11.98 -16.08 10.03
CA LYS A 82 -13.44 -15.89 9.87
C LYS A 82 -14.08 -17.06 9.11
N THR A 83 -13.41 -17.57 8.09
CA THR A 83 -13.90 -18.69 7.28
C THR A 83 -13.92 -19.99 8.08
N MET A 84 -12.87 -20.24 8.87
CA MET A 84 -12.78 -21.40 9.76
C MET A 84 -13.83 -21.34 10.89
N MET A 85 -14.06 -20.16 11.48
CA MET A 85 -15.13 -19.96 12.48
C MET A 85 -16.52 -20.24 11.91
N LYS A 86 -16.82 -19.72 10.71
CA LYS A 86 -18.11 -19.99 10.04
C LYS A 86 -18.36 -21.48 9.77
N LYS A 87 -17.29 -22.24 9.51
CA LYS A 87 -17.39 -23.69 9.23
C LYS A 87 -17.61 -24.53 10.50
N ARG A 88 -17.36 -23.97 11.69
CA ARG A 88 -17.51 -24.67 12.99
C ARG A 88 -18.88 -24.48 13.65
N TYR A 89 -19.64 -23.45 13.24
CA TYR A 89 -20.98 -23.13 13.76
C TYR A 89 -22.12 -23.61 12.84
N ARG A 90 -21.81 -24.45 11.84
CA ARG A 90 -22.78 -25.10 10.96
C ARG A 90 -22.66 -26.60 11.12
#